data_AF-A0A257T757-F1
#
_entry.id   AF-A0A257T757-F1
#
_cell.length_a   1.000
_cell.length_b   1.000
_cell.length_c   1.000
_cell.angle_alpha   90.00
_cell.angle_beta   90.00
_cell.angle_gamma   90.00
#
_symmetry.space_group_name_H-M   'P 1'
#
loop_
_entity.id
_entity.type
_entity.pdbx_description
1 polymer ?
#
loop_
_entity_poly.entity_id
_entity_poly.type
_entity_poly.pdbx_seq_one_letter_code
_entity_poly.pdbx_strand_id
1 'polypeptide(L)'
;AGERAGHNLKVVVPSTASCGRERLRFEFDVQAGGRRRFSVQRPIELGLGDVYLELATHLNAEGELQVDQRTINRTSEKLSFRCYLSAPDRRRMRAQVWKLPPGEDVLTYRLPAGDELLGQKLRVQAEEIGGKRRTLNYNFVAEP
;
A
#
# COMPACT_ATOMS: atom_id res chain seq x y z
N ALA A 1 19.87 26.28 28.69
CA ALA A 1 20.77 25.33 27.99
C ALA A 1 19.96 24.10 27.58
N GLY A 2 20.24 23.51 26.42
CA GLY A 2 19.56 22.30 25.94
C GLY A 2 20.56 21.37 25.26
N GLU A 3 20.57 20.11 25.67
CA GLU A 3 21.41 19.08 25.07
C GLU A 3 20.73 18.54 23.79
N ARG A 4 21.52 18.31 22.74
CA ARG A 4 21.05 17.74 21.47
C ARG A 4 21.85 16.48 21.17
N ALA A 5 21.15 15.39 20.88
CA ALA A 5 21.74 14.15 20.39
C ALA A 5 21.18 13.83 19.00
N GLY A 6 22.05 13.37 18.10
CA GLY A 6 21.69 12.89 16.77
C GLY A 6 22.03 11.41 16.64
N HIS A 7 21.10 10.60 16.14
CA HIS A 7 21.31 9.18 15.89
C HIS A 7 20.93 8.85 14.45
N ASN A 8 21.81 8.13 13.75
CA ASN A 8 21.51 7.56 12.45
C ASN A 8 20.75 6.25 12.66
N LEU A 9 19.57 6.15 12.06
CA LEU A 9 18.74 4.95 12.11
C LEU A 9 18.64 4.37 10.71
N LYS A 10 18.98 3.08 10.57
CA LYS A 10 18.73 2.31 9.35
C LYS A 10 17.36 1.66 9.48
N VAL A 11 16.41 2.09 8.65
CA VAL A 11 15.09 1.47 8.57
C VAL A 11 15.09 0.44 7.44
N VAL A 12 14.79 -0.82 7.77
CA VAL A 12 14.58 -1.87 6.77
C VAL A 12 13.08 -2.04 6.60
N VAL A 13 12.59 -1.72 5.40
CA VAL A 13 11.18 -1.88 5.06
C VAL A 13 10.96 -3.31 4.59
N PRO A 14 10.07 -4.10 5.22
CA PRO A 14 9.78 -5.45 4.78
C PRO A 14 9.08 -5.43 3.42
N SER A 15 9.27 -6.46 2.59
CA SER A 15 8.63 -6.58 1.27
C SER A 15 7.10 -6.67 1.31
N THR A 16 6.52 -6.86 2.51
CA THR A 16 5.08 -6.90 2.76
C THR A 16 4.52 -5.57 3.24
N ALA A 17 5.35 -4.53 3.44
CA ALA A 17 4.89 -3.21 3.86
C ALA A 17 3.91 -2.63 2.85
N SER A 18 2.89 -1.93 3.35
CA SER A 18 1.96 -1.18 2.52
C SER A 18 2.64 0.08 2.00
N CYS A 19 2.39 0.40 0.74
CA CYS A 19 2.64 1.70 0.17
C CYS A 19 1.60 2.71 0.70
N GLY A 20 1.96 3.98 0.63
CA GLY A 20 1.20 5.09 1.16
C GLY A 20 1.82 5.68 2.43
N ARG A 21 1.00 6.47 3.14
CA ARG A 21 1.43 7.19 4.33
C ARG A 21 1.39 6.28 5.56
N GLU A 22 2.56 5.95 6.08
CA GLU A 22 2.73 5.15 7.28
C GLU A 22 3.21 6.00 8.46
N ARG A 23 3.16 5.46 9.69
CA ARG A 23 3.65 6.14 10.89
C ARG A 23 4.75 5.34 11.57
N LEU A 24 5.94 5.92 11.65
CA LEU A 24 7.00 5.42 12.52
C LEU A 24 6.75 5.91 13.95
N ARG A 25 6.74 4.97 14.89
CA ARG A 25 6.76 5.27 16.32
C ARG A 25 8.17 5.10 16.84
N PHE A 26 8.72 6.17 17.40
CA PHE A 26 9.98 6.15 18.13
C PHE A 26 9.67 6.19 19.63
N GLU A 27 10.20 5.24 20.38
CA GLU A 27 10.08 5.19 21.83
C GLU A 27 11.41 5.59 22.44
N PHE A 28 11.37 6.56 23.36
CA PHE A 28 12.54 7.11 24.03
C PHE A 28 12.46 6.78 25.50
N ASP A 29 13.58 6.31 26.05
CA ASP A 29 13.78 6.10 27.48
C ASP A 29 15.04 6.88 27.87
N VAL A 30 14.85 7.99 28.59
CA VAL A 30 15.89 9.00 28.87
C VAL A 30 16.09 9.12 30.37
N GLN A 31 17.35 9.07 30.81
CA GLN A 31 17.72 9.30 32.21
C GLN A 31 18.22 10.76 32.37
N ALA A 32 17.39 11.63 32.97
CA ALA A 32 17.73 13.03 33.23
C ALA A 32 17.09 13.50 34.54
N GLY A 33 17.85 13.45 35.64
CA GLY A 33 17.33 13.67 37.00
C GLY A 33 16.30 12.61 37.48
N GLY A 34 16.00 11.62 36.63
CA GLY A 34 15.01 10.56 36.79
C GLY A 34 14.73 9.90 35.42
N ARG A 35 14.13 8.71 35.42
CA ARG A 35 13.80 7.98 34.19
C ARG A 35 12.54 8.54 33.55
N ARG A 36 12.60 8.91 32.28
CA ARG A 36 11.49 9.48 31.50
C ARG A 36 11.25 8.63 30.27
N ARG A 37 10.00 8.22 30.03
CA ARG A 37 9.60 7.52 28.81
C ARG A 37 8.61 8.35 28.02
N PHE A 38 8.86 8.50 26.72
CA PHE A 38 7.94 9.18 25.82
C PHE A 38 8.03 8.59 24.41
N SER A 39 7.03 8.84 23.58
CA SER A 39 7.01 8.38 22.20
C SER A 39 6.73 9.53 21.24
N VAL A 40 7.36 9.48 20.07
CA VAL A 40 7.12 10.42 18.98
C VAL A 40 6.64 9.64 17.76
N GLN A 41 5.56 10.11 17.13
CA GLN A 41 5.09 9.58 15.85
C GLN A 41 5.55 10.49 14.72
N ARG A 42 6.15 9.91 13.69
CA ARG A 42 6.51 10.63 12.45
C ARG A 42 5.85 9.97 11.25
N PRO A 43 5.15 10.73 10.39
CA PRO A 43 4.66 10.18 9.14
C PRO A 43 5.85 9.89 8.23
N ILE A 44 5.76 8.81 7.47
CA ILE A 44 6.64 8.48 6.35
C ILE A 44 5.76 8.14 5.15
N GLU A 45 6.32 8.29 3.95
CA GLU A 45 5.68 7.85 2.72
C GLU A 45 6.46 6.67 2.16
N LEU A 46 5.79 5.52 2.07
CA LEU A 46 6.36 4.30 1.51
C LEU A 46 5.84 4.12 0.08
N GLY A 47 6.73 3.88 -0.86
CA GLY A 47 6.37 3.72 -2.25
C GLY A 47 7.52 4.11 -3.16
N LEU A 48 7.27 4.10 -4.46
CA LEU A 48 8.27 4.42 -5.47
C LEU A 48 8.16 5.87 -5.96
N GLY A 49 7.05 6.55 -5.64
CA GLY A 49 6.77 7.94 -5.99
C GLY A 49 6.41 8.15 -7.47
N ASP A 50 7.18 7.54 -8.38
CA ASP A 50 6.99 7.58 -9.82
C ASP A 50 6.01 6.51 -10.34
N VAL A 51 5.72 5.49 -9.53
CA VAL A 51 4.74 4.44 -9.80
C VAL A 51 3.95 4.12 -8.54
N TYR A 52 2.62 4.17 -8.62
CA TYR A 52 1.73 3.94 -7.48
C TYR A 52 0.35 3.44 -7.94
N LEU A 53 -0.45 2.97 -6.99
CA LEU A 53 -1.82 2.51 -7.23
C LEU A 53 -2.80 3.45 -6.52
N GLU A 54 -3.91 3.74 -7.16
CA GLU A 54 -5.11 4.30 -6.54
C GLU A 54 -6.18 3.21 -6.53
N LEU A 55 -6.87 3.05 -5.39
CA LEU A 55 -7.87 2.02 -5.18
C LEU A 55 -9.19 2.67 -4.81
N ALA A 56 -10.26 2.22 -5.45
CA ALA A 56 -11.63 2.56 -5.09
C ALA A 56 -12.45 1.28 -4.95
N THR A 57 -13.43 1.30 -4.05
CA THR A 57 -14.40 0.23 -3.89
C THR A 57 -15.80 0.78 -3.96
N HIS A 58 -16.73 -0.04 -4.45
CA HIS A 58 -18.16 0.22 -4.33
C HIS A 58 -18.94 -1.08 -4.50
N LEU A 59 -20.17 -1.13 -3.97
CA LEU A 59 -21.11 -2.19 -4.32
C LEU A 59 -21.79 -1.88 -5.66
N ASN A 60 -21.81 -2.85 -6.56
CA ASN A 60 -22.56 -2.73 -7.81
C ASN A 60 -24.03 -3.19 -7.66
N ALA A 61 -24.82 -3.04 -8.72
CA ALA A 61 -26.25 -3.38 -8.72
C ALA A 61 -26.49 -4.89 -8.52
N GLU A 62 -25.50 -5.73 -8.84
CA GLU A 62 -25.53 -7.18 -8.69
C GLU A 62 -25.14 -7.65 -7.27
N GLY A 63 -24.82 -6.73 -6.36
CA GLY A 63 -24.40 -7.05 -4.99
C GLY A 63 -22.95 -7.55 -4.89
N GLU A 64 -22.15 -7.35 -5.93
CA GLU A 64 -20.71 -7.63 -5.90
C GLU A 64 -19.95 -6.41 -5.36
N LEU A 65 -18.86 -6.67 -4.62
CA LEU A 65 -17.88 -5.64 -4.32
C LEU A 65 -17.00 -5.46 -5.55
N GLN A 66 -17.14 -4.30 -6.20
CA GLN A 66 -16.24 -3.88 -7.27
C GLN A 66 -15.02 -3.19 -6.64
N VAL A 67 -13.83 -3.63 -7.04
CA VAL A 67 -12.56 -3.00 -6.66
C VAL A 67 -11.88 -2.50 -7.93
N ASP A 68 -11.77 -1.18 -8.06
CA ASP A 68 -11.07 -0.54 -9.17
C ASP A 68 -9.64 -0.21 -8.75
N GLN A 69 -8.69 -0.86 -9.42
CA GLN A 69 -7.26 -0.62 -9.28
C GLN A 69 -6.79 0.24 -10.45
N ARG A 70 -6.54 1.52 -10.20
CA ARG A 70 -5.84 2.39 -11.15
C ARG A 70 -4.34 2.30 -10.89
N THR A 71 -3.59 1.96 -11.92
CA THR A 71 -2.13 1.90 -11.89
C THR A 71 -1.58 3.14 -12.57
N ILE A 72 -0.81 3.96 -11.86
CA ILE A 72 -0.25 5.21 -12.39
C ILE A 72 1.24 5.02 -12.64
N ASN A 73 1.67 5.33 -13.86
CA ASN A 73 3.06 5.32 -14.30
C ASN A 73 3.50 6.74 -14.70
N ARG A 74 4.28 7.39 -13.84
CA ARG A 74 4.91 8.71 -14.09
C ARG A 74 6.36 8.59 -14.58
N THR A 75 6.84 7.38 -14.84
CA THR A 75 8.16 7.18 -15.43
C THR A 75 8.13 7.46 -16.94
N SER A 76 9.30 7.49 -17.58
CA SER A 76 9.40 7.54 -19.05
C SER A 76 9.33 6.15 -19.71
N GLU A 77 9.33 5.08 -18.92
CA GLU A 77 9.41 3.69 -19.40
C GLU A 77 8.02 3.04 -19.47
N LYS A 78 7.88 2.02 -20.33
CA LYS A 78 6.70 1.14 -20.30
C LYS A 78 6.85 0.11 -19.20
N LEU A 79 5.82 -0.04 -18.36
CA LEU A 79 5.86 -0.96 -17.22
C LEU A 79 4.82 -2.08 -17.39
N SER A 80 5.09 -3.23 -16.80
CA SER A 80 4.16 -4.35 -16.75
C SER A 80 4.09 -4.87 -15.32
N PHE A 81 2.88 -5.15 -14.84
CA PHE A 81 2.66 -5.62 -13.47
C PHE A 81 1.78 -6.85 -13.46
N ARG A 82 2.17 -7.85 -12.68
CA ARG A 82 1.28 -8.92 -12.25
C ARG A 82 0.58 -8.48 -10.98
N CYS A 83 -0.74 -8.42 -11.02
CA CYS A 83 -1.55 -7.90 -9.93
C CYS A 83 -2.32 -9.03 -9.24
N TYR A 84 -2.47 -8.91 -7.92
CA TYR A 84 -3.19 -9.85 -7.09
C TYR A 84 -4.11 -9.11 -6.13
N LEU A 85 -5.38 -9.50 -6.10
CA LEU A 85 -6.33 -9.04 -5.09
C LEU A 85 -6.64 -10.17 -4.12
N SER A 86 -6.45 -9.91 -2.82
CA SER A 86 -6.75 -10.84 -1.74
C SER A 86 -7.79 -10.22 -0.81
N ALA A 87 -8.81 -11.00 -0.47
CA ALA A 87 -9.85 -10.67 0.51
C ALA A 87 -10.03 -11.84 1.49
N PRO A 88 -10.48 -11.60 2.73
CA PRO A 88 -10.74 -12.65 3.71
C PRO A 88 -11.72 -13.69 3.17
N ASP A 89 -11.44 -14.98 3.40
CA ASP A 89 -12.29 -16.11 2.98
C ASP A 89 -12.68 -16.13 1.49
N ARG A 90 -11.91 -15.43 0.63
CA ARG A 90 -12.07 -15.44 -0.82
C ARG A 90 -10.82 -15.99 -1.51
N ARG A 91 -11.03 -16.63 -2.65
CA ARG A 91 -9.91 -17.04 -3.51
C ARG A 91 -9.20 -15.79 -4.04
N ARG A 92 -7.87 -15.76 -3.92
CA ARG A 92 -7.05 -14.68 -4.47
C ARG A 92 -7.26 -14.57 -5.99
N MET A 93 -7.62 -13.37 -6.44
CA MET A 93 -7.78 -13.04 -7.86
C MET A 93 -6.43 -12.57 -8.43
N ARG A 94 -6.20 -12.84 -9.72
CA ARG A 94 -4.99 -12.43 -10.45
C ARG A 94 -5.40 -11.68 -11.71
N ALA A 95 -4.74 -10.55 -11.95
CA ALA A 95 -4.85 -9.78 -13.18
C ALA A 95 -3.45 -9.31 -13.61
N GLN A 96 -3.38 -8.59 -14.73
CA GLN A 96 -2.13 -8.10 -15.26
C GLN A 96 -2.33 -6.75 -15.94
N VAL A 97 -1.49 -5.78 -15.58
CA VAL A 97 -1.27 -4.56 -16.36
C VAL A 97 -0.13 -4.86 -17.33
N TRP A 98 -0.33 -4.66 -18.62
CA TRP A 98 0.64 -5.05 -19.64
C TRP A 98 1.13 -3.87 -20.47
N LYS A 99 2.46 -3.67 -20.48
CA LYS A 99 3.16 -2.63 -21.27
C LYS A 99 2.51 -1.24 -21.13
N LEU A 100 2.08 -0.88 -19.93
CA LEU A 100 1.53 0.43 -19.57
C LEU A 100 2.53 1.53 -19.93
N PRO A 101 2.23 2.40 -20.91
CA PRO A 101 3.04 3.59 -21.18
C PRO A 101 3.00 4.58 -20.01
N PRO A 102 3.77 5.68 -20.06
CA PRO A 102 3.54 6.81 -19.16
C PRO A 102 2.06 7.21 -19.21
N GLY A 103 1.41 7.31 -18.05
CA GLY A 103 -0.04 7.45 -17.93
C GLY A 103 -0.65 6.50 -16.91
N GLU A 104 -1.87 6.04 -17.17
CA GLU A 104 -2.64 5.20 -16.25
C GLU A 104 -3.42 4.09 -16.97
N ASP A 105 -3.70 3.02 -16.23
CA ASP A 105 -4.57 1.91 -16.64
C ASP A 105 -5.42 1.45 -15.46
N VAL A 106 -6.63 0.96 -15.73
CA VAL A 106 -7.60 0.56 -14.69
C VAL A 106 -7.95 -0.91 -14.84
N LEU A 107 -7.78 -1.66 -13.76
CA LEU A 107 -8.24 -3.04 -13.62
C LEU A 107 -9.39 -3.10 -12.61
N THR A 108 -10.47 -3.76 -13.00
CA THR A 108 -11.63 -3.96 -12.14
C THR A 108 -11.71 -5.42 -11.70
N TYR A 109 -11.79 -5.64 -10.40
CA TYR A 109 -12.11 -6.93 -9.80
C TYR A 109 -13.55 -6.93 -9.30
N ARG A 110 -14.22 -8.07 -9.39
CA ARG A 110 -15.59 -8.26 -8.90
C ARG A 110 -15.60 -9.43 -7.93
N LEU A 111 -15.98 -9.16 -6.68
CA LEU A 111 -16.13 -10.20 -5.66
C LEU A 111 -17.61 -10.40 -5.35
N PRO A 112 -18.14 -11.63 -5.50
CA PRO A 112 -19.52 -11.92 -5.15
C PRO A 112 -19.75 -11.81 -3.64
N ALA A 113 -21.02 -11.58 -3.25
CA ALA A 113 -21.42 -11.31 -1.87
C ALA A 113 -20.55 -10.19 -1.27
N GLY A 114 -20.63 -9.02 -1.91
CA GLY A 114 -19.76 -7.88 -1.61
C GLY A 114 -20.08 -7.21 -0.27
N ASP A 115 -21.33 -7.30 0.14
CA ASP A 115 -21.82 -6.84 1.45
C ASP A 115 -21.07 -7.50 2.61
N GLU A 116 -20.76 -8.79 2.51
CA GLU A 116 -19.95 -9.51 3.51
C GLU A 116 -18.52 -8.94 3.63
N LEU A 117 -18.02 -8.25 2.60
CA LEU A 117 -16.65 -7.75 2.55
C LEU A 117 -16.53 -6.30 3.02
N LEU A 118 -17.63 -5.55 3.16
CA LEU A 118 -17.59 -4.18 3.64
C LEU A 118 -16.99 -4.09 5.05
N GLY A 119 -16.12 -3.10 5.28
CA GLY A 119 -15.38 -2.94 6.53
C GLY A 119 -14.23 -3.96 6.72
N GLN A 120 -14.11 -4.97 5.85
CA GLN A 120 -13.01 -5.91 5.90
C GLN A 120 -11.75 -5.35 5.24
N LYS A 121 -10.61 -5.86 5.68
CA LYS A 121 -9.29 -5.47 5.16
C LYS A 121 -8.94 -6.31 3.93
N LEU A 122 -8.77 -5.66 2.80
CA LEU A 122 -8.35 -6.25 1.53
C LEU A 122 -6.91 -5.84 1.22
N ARG A 123 -6.29 -6.54 0.27
CA ARG A 123 -4.94 -6.24 -0.22
C ARG A 123 -4.83 -6.38 -1.72
N VAL A 124 -4.31 -5.33 -2.37
CA VAL A 124 -3.77 -5.39 -3.73
C VAL A 124 -2.26 -5.48 -3.66
N GLN A 125 -1.67 -6.40 -4.43
CA GLN A 125 -0.24 -6.50 -4.65
C GLN A 125 0.05 -6.42 -6.14
N ALA A 126 0.99 -5.57 -6.55
CA ALA A 126 1.47 -5.47 -7.93
C ALA A 126 2.98 -5.73 -7.98
N GLU A 127 3.37 -6.76 -8.73
CA GLU A 127 4.76 -7.17 -8.94
C GLU A 127 5.18 -6.85 -10.37
N GLU A 128 6.23 -6.04 -10.53
CA GLU A 128 6.74 -5.66 -11.84
C GLU A 128 7.30 -6.87 -12.59
N ILE A 129 6.90 -7.01 -13.85
CA ILE A 129 7.34 -8.08 -14.76
C ILE A 129 8.48 -7.55 -15.63
N GLY A 130 9.62 -8.25 -15.62
CA GLY A 130 10.73 -7.99 -16.54
C GLY A 130 11.50 -6.67 -16.32
N GLY A 131 11.20 -5.93 -15.25
CA GLY A 131 11.82 -4.64 -14.92
C GLY A 131 12.68 -4.69 -13.65
N LYS A 132 12.64 -3.62 -12.86
CA LYS A 132 13.48 -3.41 -11.65
C LYS A 132 13.00 -4.20 -10.42
N ARG A 133 12.08 -5.17 -10.60
CA ARG A 133 11.45 -6.00 -9.55
C ARG A 133 10.75 -5.18 -8.48
N ARG A 134 10.11 -4.08 -8.86
CA ARG A 134 9.25 -3.29 -7.98
C ARG A 134 8.11 -4.16 -7.46
N THR A 135 7.86 -4.10 -6.14
CA THR A 135 6.67 -4.69 -5.53
C THR A 135 5.92 -3.58 -4.80
N LEU A 136 4.66 -3.40 -5.17
CA LEU A 136 3.74 -2.46 -4.54
C LEU A 136 2.70 -3.26 -3.77
N ASN A 137 2.49 -2.94 -2.51
CA ASN A 137 1.39 -3.51 -1.72
C ASN A 137 0.50 -2.39 -1.24
N TYR A 138 -0.81 -2.55 -1.33
CA TYR A 138 -1.77 -1.63 -0.76
C TYR A 138 -2.76 -2.43 0.06
N ASN A 139 -2.79 -2.16 1.35
CA ASN A 139 -3.85 -2.65 2.23
C ASN A 139 -4.89 -1.54 2.39
N PHE A 140 -6.16 -1.90 2.27
CA PHE A 140 -7.27 -0.95 2.36
C PHE A 140 -8.47 -1.64 2.99
N VAL A 141 -9.42 -0.84 3.46
CA VAL A 141 -10.71 -1.32 3.94
C VAL A 141 -11.70 -1.20 2.79
N ALA A 142 -12.53 -2.22 2.58
CA ALA A 142 -13.61 -2.10 1.61
C ALA A 142 -14.68 -1.14 2.12
N GLU A 143 -14.91 -0.08 1.34
CA GLU A 143 -15.89 0.97 1.60
C GLU A 143 -17.02 0.88 0.56
N PRO A 144 -18.26 1.26 0.93
CA PRO A 144 -19.43 1.18 0.05
C PRO A 144 -19.39 2.17 -1.11
#